data_AF-A0A9X3WLF6-F1
#
_entry.id   AF-A0A9X3WLF6-F1
#
_cell.length_a   1.000
_cell.length_b   1.000
_cell.length_c   1.000
_cell.angle_alpha   90.00
_cell.angle_beta   90.00
_cell.angle_gamma   90.00
#
_symmetry.space_group_name_H-M   'P 1'
#
loop_
_entity.id
_entity.type
_entity.pdbx_description
1 polymer ?
#
loop_
_entity_poly.entity_id
_entity_poly.type
_entity_poly.pdbx_seq_one_letter_code
_entity_poly.pdbx_strand_id
1 'polypeptide(L)'
;MVWLQGGPFLEVSFVLKLDGEKKEAIQAIIDKLSNLDHKIEIVEERLGEIINSFSNGYPYDIEDPETVFIHAMHLRLYVHVAGRRKANLQIEQISSNALLVFFCFYGSEYDAPEWDQIGIGDEDLICFNSFLTELYTTFQFKLGSIGVEEDVLGLLDCEQVRPNECYRFEKIKTQSFFDRNLTSFHSVIWNEQYGKLDPIPFDYKRLNHSGLFIKGNNRSRKERT
;
A
#
# COMPACT_ATOMS: atom_id res chain seq x y z
N MET A 1 -4.92 -25.40 2.54
CA MET A 1 -3.73 -24.63 2.97
C MET A 1 -4.22 -23.36 3.64
N VAL A 2 -3.72 -23.03 4.83
CA VAL A 2 -4.17 -21.85 5.59
C VAL A 2 -3.53 -20.60 4.98
N TRP A 3 -4.33 -19.53 4.85
CA TRP A 3 -3.88 -18.24 4.36
C TRP A 3 -3.42 -17.34 5.53
N LEU A 4 -2.79 -16.20 5.25
CA LEU A 4 -2.39 -15.25 6.28
C LEU A 4 -3.61 -14.79 7.10
N GLN A 5 -3.53 -14.97 8.42
CA GLN A 5 -4.60 -14.65 9.37
C GLN A 5 -4.16 -13.69 10.49
N GLY A 6 -2.87 -13.34 10.57
CA GLY A 6 -2.33 -12.46 11.60
C GLY A 6 -0.94 -11.91 11.25
N GLY A 7 -0.52 -10.89 11.99
CA GLY A 7 0.75 -10.20 11.81
C GLY A 7 1.91 -10.74 12.68
N PRO A 8 3.07 -10.06 12.68
CA PRO A 8 3.26 -8.72 12.11
C PRO A 8 3.19 -8.73 10.59
N PHE A 9 2.59 -7.70 9.99
CA PHE A 9 2.56 -7.49 8.54
C PHE A 9 3.62 -6.50 8.09
N LEU A 10 4.37 -6.86 7.05
CA LEU A 10 5.10 -5.90 6.23
C LEU A 10 4.14 -5.39 5.14
N GLU A 11 3.86 -4.10 5.15
CA GLU A 11 2.88 -3.46 4.30
C GLU A 11 3.56 -2.67 3.20
N VAL A 12 3.25 -2.99 1.94
CA VAL A 12 3.65 -2.20 0.77
C VAL A 12 2.41 -1.48 0.28
N SER A 13 2.34 -0.17 0.44
CA SER A 13 1.11 0.60 0.24
C SER A 13 1.33 1.86 -0.58
N PHE A 14 0.30 2.31 -1.29
CA PHE A 14 0.35 3.53 -2.09
C PHE A 14 -1.05 4.10 -2.37
N VAL A 15 -1.08 5.41 -2.68
CA VAL A 15 -2.32 6.13 -2.98
C VAL A 15 -2.45 6.43 -4.47
N LEU A 16 -3.54 5.96 -5.06
CA LEU A 16 -3.94 6.26 -6.43
C LEU A 16 -5.07 7.30 -6.47
N LYS A 17 -5.12 8.02 -7.58
CA LYS A 17 -6.29 8.81 -7.92
C LYS A 17 -7.37 7.88 -8.47
N LEU A 18 -8.59 8.03 -7.99
CA LEU A 18 -9.75 7.39 -8.59
C LEU A 18 -10.24 8.28 -9.73
N ASP A 19 -9.90 7.91 -10.97
CA ASP A 19 -10.39 8.55 -12.18
C ASP A 19 -11.39 7.61 -12.88
N GLY A 20 -12.59 8.12 -13.18
CA GLY A 20 -13.64 7.36 -13.86
C GLY A 20 -14.48 6.48 -12.94
N GLU A 21 -15.10 5.45 -13.53
CA GLU A 21 -16.00 4.52 -12.84
C GLU A 21 -15.22 3.55 -11.94
N LYS A 22 -15.72 3.31 -10.72
CA LYS A 22 -15.06 2.48 -9.69
C LYS A 22 -14.65 1.11 -10.22
N LYS A 23 -15.58 0.42 -10.89
CA LYS A 23 -15.36 -0.91 -11.45
C LYS A 23 -14.23 -0.93 -12.48
N GLU A 24 -14.19 0.05 -13.36
CA GLU A 24 -13.17 0.17 -14.40
C GLU A 24 -11.80 0.49 -13.80
N ALA A 25 -11.76 1.40 -12.81
CA ALA A 25 -10.54 1.73 -12.09
C ALA A 25 -9.94 0.50 -11.38
N ILE A 26 -10.77 -0.29 -10.68
CA ILE A 26 -10.31 -1.54 -10.06
C ILE A 26 -9.83 -2.55 -11.10
N GLN A 27 -10.59 -2.77 -12.18
CA GLN A 27 -10.16 -3.69 -13.24
C GLN A 27 -8.81 -3.26 -13.82
N ALA A 28 -8.61 -1.96 -14.08
CA ALA A 28 -7.33 -1.44 -14.56
C ALA A 28 -6.18 -1.65 -13.57
N ILE A 29 -6.44 -1.58 -12.26
CA ILE A 29 -5.43 -1.90 -11.24
C ILE A 29 -5.05 -3.38 -11.34
N ILE A 30 -6.03 -4.28 -11.36
CA ILE A 30 -5.81 -5.72 -11.46
C ILE A 30 -5.05 -6.10 -12.74
N ASP A 31 -5.42 -5.51 -13.87
CA ASP A 31 -4.78 -5.76 -15.15
C ASP A 31 -3.32 -5.28 -15.12
N LYS A 32 -3.03 -4.12 -14.54
CA LYS A 32 -1.66 -3.61 -14.37
C LYS A 32 -0.84 -4.50 -13.43
N LEU A 33 -1.42 -4.97 -12.32
CA LEU A 33 -0.75 -5.88 -11.38
C LEU A 33 -0.36 -7.21 -12.05
N SER A 34 -1.15 -7.69 -12.99
CA SER A 34 -0.90 -8.94 -13.72
C SER A 34 0.28 -8.83 -14.71
N ASN A 35 0.71 -7.60 -15.02
CA ASN A 35 1.78 -7.31 -15.99
C ASN A 35 3.09 -6.84 -15.32
N LEU A 36 3.20 -6.97 -14.00
CA LEU A 36 4.43 -6.67 -13.27
C LEU A 36 5.51 -7.74 -13.53
N ASP A 37 6.77 -7.31 -13.55
CA ASP A 37 7.97 -8.13 -13.52
C ASP A 37 8.01 -9.02 -12.27
N HIS A 38 7.68 -8.45 -11.09
CA HIS A 38 7.36 -9.25 -9.92
C HIS A 38 6.02 -9.95 -10.16
N LYS A 39 6.08 -11.23 -10.55
CA LYS A 39 4.89 -12.03 -10.86
C LYS A 39 3.90 -12.01 -9.68
N ILE A 40 2.64 -11.70 -9.99
CA ILE A 40 1.50 -11.77 -9.08
C ILE A 40 0.52 -12.85 -9.55
N GLU A 41 0.10 -13.72 -8.65
CA GLU A 41 -0.92 -14.77 -8.90
C GLU A 41 -2.12 -14.50 -7.98
N ILE A 42 -3.25 -14.11 -8.56
CA ILE A 42 -4.51 -13.91 -7.83
C ILE A 42 -5.14 -15.28 -7.57
N VAL A 43 -5.49 -15.56 -6.31
CA VAL A 43 -6.03 -16.87 -5.88
C VAL A 43 -7.56 -16.93 -5.98
N GLU A 44 -8.25 -15.79 -6.08
CA GLU A 44 -9.71 -15.73 -6.01
C GLU A 44 -10.40 -16.29 -7.26
N GLU A 45 -11.29 -17.27 -7.05
CA GLU A 45 -12.06 -17.91 -8.12
C GLU A 45 -13.15 -16.99 -8.71
N ARG A 46 -13.68 -16.07 -7.90
CA ARG A 46 -14.81 -15.19 -8.25
C ARG A 46 -14.43 -13.72 -8.27
N LEU A 47 -13.30 -13.42 -8.89
CA LEU A 47 -12.75 -12.06 -8.97
C LEU A 47 -13.77 -11.02 -9.46
N GLY A 48 -14.60 -11.36 -10.46
CA GLY A 48 -15.64 -10.46 -10.97
C GLY A 48 -16.72 -10.09 -9.93
N GLU A 49 -17.09 -11.03 -9.05
CA GLU A 49 -18.04 -10.76 -7.95
C GLU A 49 -17.42 -9.81 -6.92
N ILE A 50 -16.14 -10.00 -6.59
CA ILE A 50 -15.40 -9.15 -5.65
C ILE A 50 -15.28 -7.72 -6.19
N ILE A 51 -14.94 -7.56 -7.48
CA ILE A 51 -14.87 -6.24 -8.13
C ILE A 51 -16.25 -5.57 -8.14
N ASN A 52 -17.32 -6.32 -8.42
CA ASN A 52 -18.69 -5.78 -8.35
C ASN A 52 -19.05 -5.34 -6.93
N SER A 53 -18.64 -6.11 -5.92
CA SER A 53 -18.85 -5.76 -4.50
C SER A 53 -18.16 -4.45 -4.14
N PHE A 54 -16.91 -4.24 -4.59
CA PHE A 54 -16.23 -2.95 -4.42
C PHE A 54 -17.04 -1.81 -5.04
N SER A 55 -17.50 -1.98 -6.29
CA SER A 55 -18.24 -0.93 -7.00
C SER A 55 -19.55 -0.56 -6.29
N ASN A 56 -20.28 -1.56 -5.78
CA ASN A 56 -21.53 -1.36 -5.06
C ASN A 56 -21.31 -0.75 -3.66
N GLY A 57 -20.24 -1.18 -2.99
CA GLY A 57 -19.97 -0.84 -1.59
C GLY A 57 -21.00 -1.42 -0.62
N TYR A 58 -20.87 -1.04 0.64
CA TYR A 58 -21.83 -1.37 1.71
C TYR A 58 -22.02 -0.17 2.63
N PRO A 59 -23.23 0.02 3.20
CA PRO A 59 -23.48 1.10 4.15
C PRO A 59 -22.63 0.91 5.42
N TYR A 60 -22.06 2.00 5.94
CA TYR A 60 -21.38 1.98 7.24
C TYR A 60 -22.36 1.70 8.39
N ASP A 61 -23.55 2.29 8.33
CA ASP A 61 -24.66 2.05 9.24
C ASP A 61 -25.93 1.73 8.44
N ILE A 62 -26.42 0.50 8.53
CA ILE A 62 -27.57 0.00 7.75
C ILE A 62 -28.87 0.72 8.15
N GLU A 63 -28.95 1.26 9.37
CA GLU A 63 -30.16 1.91 9.88
C GLU A 63 -30.23 3.40 9.50
N ASP A 64 -29.11 3.99 9.04
CA ASP A 64 -29.03 5.38 8.62
C ASP A 64 -29.11 5.52 7.09
N PRO A 65 -30.19 6.09 6.52
CA PRO A 65 -30.34 6.27 5.08
C PRO A 65 -29.36 7.29 4.48
N GLU A 66 -28.72 8.13 5.30
CA GLU A 66 -27.71 9.10 4.88
C GLU A 66 -26.27 8.60 5.17
N THR A 67 -26.12 7.34 5.56
CA THR A 67 -24.83 6.75 5.88
C THR A 67 -23.85 6.79 4.70
N VAL A 68 -22.56 6.83 5.05
CA VAL A 68 -21.49 6.74 4.06
C VAL A 68 -21.34 5.30 3.58
N PHE A 69 -21.14 5.12 2.28
CA PHE A 69 -20.84 3.82 1.70
C PHE A 69 -19.34 3.54 1.74
N ILE A 70 -18.98 2.37 2.24
CA ILE A 70 -17.62 1.87 2.26
C ILE A 70 -17.40 1.02 1.01
N HIS A 71 -16.35 1.36 0.26
CA HIS A 71 -15.93 0.62 -0.93
C HIS A 71 -14.56 0.02 -0.66
N ALA A 72 -14.52 -1.28 -0.38
CA ALA A 72 -13.30 -2.01 -0.08
C ALA A 72 -13.34 -3.40 -0.71
N MET A 73 -12.17 -3.93 -1.03
CA MET A 73 -12.02 -5.32 -1.45
C MET A 73 -10.71 -5.92 -0.97
N HIS A 74 -10.73 -7.23 -0.78
CA HIS A 74 -9.58 -8.01 -0.33
C HIS A 74 -9.34 -9.16 -1.32
N LEU A 75 -8.09 -9.37 -1.71
CA LEU A 75 -7.68 -10.47 -2.57
C LEU A 75 -6.51 -11.22 -1.95
N ARG A 76 -6.56 -12.54 -2.00
CA ARG A 76 -5.43 -13.40 -1.67
C ARG A 76 -4.53 -13.54 -2.88
N LEU A 77 -3.24 -13.28 -2.70
CA LEU A 77 -2.23 -13.29 -3.75
C LEU A 77 -1.00 -14.13 -3.40
N TYR A 78 -0.40 -14.77 -4.40
CA TYR A 78 1.04 -15.05 -4.33
C TYR A 78 1.80 -13.95 -5.07
N VAL A 79 2.86 -13.41 -4.46
CA VAL A 79 3.73 -12.41 -5.06
C VAL A 79 5.16 -12.93 -5.01
N HIS A 80 5.87 -12.83 -6.13
CA HIS A 80 7.24 -13.30 -6.25
C HIS A 80 8.22 -12.18 -5.88
N VAL A 81 8.35 -11.90 -4.58
CA VAL A 81 9.27 -10.91 -3.98
C VAL A 81 10.06 -11.58 -2.85
N ALA A 82 11.38 -11.61 -2.98
CA ALA A 82 12.26 -12.40 -2.08
C ALA A 82 11.75 -13.85 -1.92
N GLY A 83 11.56 -14.55 -3.05
CA GLY A 83 10.87 -15.85 -3.11
C GLY A 83 9.37 -15.71 -3.39
N ARG A 84 8.62 -16.80 -3.21
CA ARG A 84 7.16 -16.80 -3.41
C ARG A 84 6.46 -16.56 -2.09
N ARG A 85 5.88 -15.37 -1.91
CA ARG A 85 5.23 -14.93 -0.67
C ARG A 85 3.72 -14.95 -0.81
N LYS A 86 3.01 -15.31 0.26
CA LYS A 86 1.58 -15.06 0.39
C LYS A 86 1.40 -13.59 0.76
N ALA A 87 0.37 -12.96 0.18
CA ALA A 87 -0.02 -11.61 0.52
C ALA A 87 -1.54 -11.46 0.53
N ASN A 88 -2.03 -10.52 1.31
CA ASN A 88 -3.37 -9.97 1.18
C ASN A 88 -3.27 -8.62 0.49
N LEU A 89 -3.88 -8.46 -0.67
CA LEU A 89 -4.08 -7.16 -1.29
C LEU A 89 -5.39 -6.59 -0.82
N GLN A 90 -5.36 -5.35 -0.36
CA GLN A 90 -6.52 -4.57 0.01
C GLN A 90 -6.57 -3.31 -0.85
N ILE A 91 -7.76 -3.00 -1.35
CA ILE A 91 -8.03 -1.75 -2.07
C ILE A 91 -9.23 -1.09 -1.42
N GLU A 92 -9.07 0.15 -0.99
CA GLU A 92 -10.09 0.92 -0.30
C GLU A 92 -10.27 2.28 -0.97
N GLN A 93 -11.52 2.70 -1.16
CA GLN A 93 -11.82 4.08 -1.44
C GLN A 93 -11.71 4.90 -0.15
N ILE A 94 -10.75 5.82 -0.10
CA ILE A 94 -10.46 6.61 1.11
C ILE A 94 -11.03 8.03 1.04
N SER A 95 -11.44 8.49 -0.14
CA SER A 95 -12.17 9.75 -0.37
C SER A 95 -12.97 9.67 -1.67
N SER A 96 -13.68 10.74 -2.05
CA SER A 96 -14.39 10.79 -3.34
C SER A 96 -13.50 10.52 -4.56
N ASN A 97 -12.19 10.77 -4.48
CA ASN A 97 -11.28 10.67 -5.63
C ASN A 97 -9.92 10.00 -5.34
N ALA A 98 -9.79 9.28 -4.23
CA ALA A 98 -8.55 8.57 -3.88
C ALA A 98 -8.80 7.13 -3.47
N LEU A 99 -7.90 6.24 -3.90
CA LEU A 99 -7.83 4.85 -3.49
C LEU A 99 -6.54 4.62 -2.70
N LEU A 100 -6.64 3.91 -1.58
CA LEU A 100 -5.50 3.26 -0.94
C LEU A 100 -5.39 1.85 -1.51
N VAL A 101 -4.19 1.46 -1.93
CA VAL A 101 -3.85 0.11 -2.35
C VAL A 101 -2.72 -0.38 -1.47
N PHE A 102 -2.87 -1.53 -0.82
CA PHE A 102 -1.82 -2.06 0.05
C PHE A 102 -1.76 -3.58 0.07
N PHE A 103 -0.53 -4.10 0.13
CA PHE A 103 -0.20 -5.50 0.22
C PHE A 103 0.29 -5.80 1.64
N CYS A 104 -0.35 -6.73 2.33
CA CYS A 104 0.11 -7.24 3.61
C CYS A 104 0.86 -8.56 3.40
N PHE A 105 2.16 -8.57 3.67
CA PHE A 105 3.02 -9.74 3.70
C PHE A 105 3.31 -10.14 5.15
N TYR A 106 3.62 -11.41 5.42
CA TYR A 106 4.13 -11.77 6.74
C TYR A 106 5.50 -11.11 6.99
N GLY A 107 5.58 -10.22 7.98
CA GLY A 107 6.69 -9.28 8.19
C GLY A 107 7.64 -9.61 9.32
N SER A 108 7.54 -10.81 9.90
CA SER A 108 8.47 -11.28 10.94
C SER A 108 9.79 -11.74 10.33
N GLU A 109 10.89 -11.64 11.07
CA GLU A 109 12.18 -12.26 10.72
C GLU A 109 12.18 -13.80 10.93
N TYR A 110 11.26 -14.31 11.74
CA TYR A 110 11.08 -15.73 12.00
C TYR A 110 10.12 -16.35 10.98
N ASP A 111 10.32 -17.62 10.64
CA ASP A 111 9.39 -18.37 9.78
C ASP A 111 8.02 -18.59 10.47
N ALA A 112 6.97 -18.67 9.66
CA ALA A 112 5.62 -19.09 10.06
C ALA A 112 5.20 -20.36 9.30
N PRO A 113 5.57 -21.56 9.81
CA PRO A 113 5.24 -22.83 9.16
C PRO A 113 3.73 -23.06 8.96
N GLU A 114 2.88 -22.53 9.84
CA GLU A 114 1.42 -22.59 9.74
C GLU A 114 0.87 -21.95 8.46
N TRP A 115 1.61 -20.97 7.93
CA TRP A 115 1.28 -20.26 6.69
C TRP A 115 2.23 -20.62 5.56
N ASP A 116 3.18 -21.53 5.76
CA ASP A 116 4.20 -21.88 4.76
C ASP A 116 4.92 -20.61 4.26
N GLN A 117 5.32 -19.75 5.20
CA GLN A 117 6.05 -18.51 4.92
C GLN A 117 7.38 -18.51 5.67
N ILE A 118 8.44 -18.16 4.95
CA ILE A 118 9.73 -17.87 5.55
C ILE A 118 9.73 -16.45 6.12
N GLY A 119 10.62 -16.17 7.06
CA GLY A 119 10.84 -14.82 7.59
C GLY A 119 11.29 -13.82 6.52
N ILE A 120 11.24 -12.53 6.85
CA ILE A 120 11.78 -11.43 6.05
C ILE A 120 12.95 -10.81 6.82
N GLY A 121 14.16 -10.99 6.29
CA GLY A 121 15.38 -10.37 6.82
C GLY A 121 15.66 -8.99 6.22
N ASP A 122 16.69 -8.31 6.74
CA ASP A 122 17.16 -7.02 6.21
C ASP A 122 17.61 -7.13 4.74
N GLU A 123 18.16 -8.27 4.35
CA GLU A 123 18.59 -8.58 2.98
C GLU A 123 17.41 -8.67 2.00
N ASP A 124 16.24 -9.11 2.47
CA ASP A 124 15.04 -9.26 1.66
C ASP A 124 14.39 -7.91 1.35
N LEU A 125 14.58 -6.92 2.24
CA LEU A 125 14.02 -5.56 2.06
C LEU A 125 14.50 -4.90 0.76
N ILE A 126 15.64 -5.31 0.20
CA ILE A 126 16.10 -4.84 -1.10
C ILE A 126 15.12 -5.27 -2.21
N CYS A 127 14.59 -6.49 -2.15
CA CYS A 127 13.58 -6.97 -3.08
C CYS A 127 12.26 -6.20 -2.92
N PHE A 128 11.82 -5.93 -1.68
CA PHE A 128 10.62 -5.14 -1.43
C PHE A 128 10.76 -3.69 -1.91
N ASN A 129 11.93 -3.08 -1.76
CA ASN A 129 12.21 -1.76 -2.32
C ASN A 129 12.17 -1.75 -3.86
N SER A 130 12.64 -2.84 -4.49
CA SER A 130 12.51 -3.04 -5.94
C SER A 130 11.03 -3.13 -6.34
N PHE A 131 10.25 -3.93 -5.61
CA PHE A 131 8.81 -4.08 -5.83
C PHE A 131 8.06 -2.74 -5.68
N LEU A 132 8.32 -1.96 -4.64
CA LEU A 132 7.72 -0.61 -4.49
C LEU A 132 8.11 0.31 -5.66
N THR A 133 9.37 0.27 -6.09
CA THR A 133 9.86 1.07 -7.24
C THR A 133 9.17 0.66 -8.54
N GLU A 134 8.92 -0.62 -8.73
CA GLU A 134 8.18 -1.13 -9.88
C GLU A 134 6.72 -0.68 -9.86
N LEU A 135 6.04 -0.83 -8.71
CA LEU A 135 4.69 -0.31 -8.50
C LEU A 135 4.63 1.18 -8.84
N TYR A 136 5.62 1.96 -8.40
CA TYR A 136 5.70 3.38 -8.75
C TYR A 136 5.83 3.61 -10.26
N THR A 137 6.66 2.84 -10.95
CA THR A 137 6.88 2.99 -12.39
C THR A 137 5.60 2.67 -13.18
N THR A 138 4.87 1.64 -12.76
CA THR A 138 3.63 1.18 -13.41
C THR A 138 2.43 2.07 -13.13
N PHE A 139 2.30 2.56 -11.88
CA PHE A 139 1.12 3.30 -11.45
C PHE A 139 1.33 4.81 -11.35
N GLN A 140 2.57 5.27 -11.23
CA GLN A 140 2.94 6.68 -11.02
C GLN A 140 2.15 7.34 -9.89
N PHE A 141 1.92 6.57 -8.82
CA PHE A 141 1.16 6.99 -7.65
C PHE A 141 1.75 8.26 -7.02
N LYS A 142 0.95 8.97 -6.21
CA LYS A 142 1.40 10.22 -5.59
C LYS A 142 2.32 9.98 -4.41
N LEU A 143 2.00 8.98 -3.60
CA LEU A 143 2.75 8.61 -2.40
C LEU A 143 2.62 7.09 -2.19
N GLY A 144 3.71 6.45 -1.79
CA GLY A 144 3.74 5.05 -1.39
C GLY A 144 4.84 4.76 -0.37
N SER A 145 4.73 3.65 0.34
CA SER A 145 5.66 3.30 1.42
C SER A 145 5.78 1.79 1.64
N ILE A 146 6.79 1.43 2.42
CA ILE A 146 6.96 0.12 3.05
C ILE A 146 7.04 0.35 4.55
N GLY A 147 6.14 -0.25 5.32
CA GLY A 147 6.09 -0.15 6.79
C GLY A 147 5.77 -1.50 7.44
N VAL A 148 6.02 -1.63 8.74
CA VAL A 148 5.57 -2.80 9.51
C VAL A 148 4.39 -2.38 10.36
N GLU A 149 3.23 -3.01 10.15
CA GLU A 149 1.96 -2.63 10.78
C GLU A 149 1.61 -1.14 10.58
N GLU A 150 2.02 -0.57 9.44
CA GLU A 150 1.83 0.84 9.13
C GLU A 150 1.73 1.05 7.62
N ASP A 151 0.57 1.56 7.17
CA ASP A 151 0.31 1.90 5.78
C ASP A 151 0.70 3.37 5.48
N VAL A 152 0.69 3.73 4.20
CA VAL A 152 1.10 5.05 3.70
C VAL A 152 0.26 6.20 4.27
N LEU A 153 -0.95 5.95 4.78
CA LEU A 153 -1.78 6.98 5.40
C LEU A 153 -1.18 7.49 6.72
N GLY A 154 -0.32 6.71 7.39
CA GLY A 154 0.42 7.18 8.58
C GLY A 154 1.29 8.41 8.32
N LEU A 155 1.61 8.69 7.04
CA LEU A 155 2.35 9.87 6.59
C LEU A 155 1.45 11.10 6.36
N LEU A 156 0.14 10.92 6.35
CA LEU A 156 -0.85 11.96 6.08
C LEU A 156 -1.31 12.61 7.37
N ASP A 157 -1.54 13.91 7.32
CA ASP A 157 -2.12 14.67 8.44
C ASP A 157 -3.66 14.62 8.42
N CYS A 158 -4.21 13.41 8.50
CA CYS A 158 -5.64 13.22 8.71
C CYS A 158 -5.94 11.97 9.52
N GLU A 159 -6.81 12.12 10.51
CA GLU A 159 -7.24 11.06 11.45
C GLU A 159 -8.76 10.82 11.39
N GLN A 160 -9.39 11.18 10.27
CA GLN A 160 -10.83 11.00 10.10
C GLN A 160 -11.17 9.58 9.65
N VAL A 161 -12.35 9.08 10.01
CA VAL A 161 -12.84 7.78 9.53
C VAL A 161 -13.01 7.80 8.02
N ARG A 162 -12.58 6.73 7.33
CA ARG A 162 -12.64 6.60 5.88
C ARG A 162 -14.00 6.07 5.40
N PRO A 163 -14.47 6.50 4.21
CA PRO A 163 -13.89 7.52 3.35
C PRO A 163 -14.12 8.94 3.89
N ASN A 164 -13.14 9.83 3.71
CA ASN A 164 -13.24 11.23 4.11
C ASN A 164 -12.53 12.17 3.12
N GLU A 165 -13.10 13.36 2.91
CA GLU A 165 -12.56 14.37 1.99
C GLU A 165 -11.25 15.03 2.47
N CYS A 166 -10.76 14.74 3.67
CA CYS A 166 -9.39 15.08 4.04
C CYS A 166 -8.36 14.26 3.25
N TYR A 167 -8.70 13.02 2.86
CA TYR A 167 -7.86 12.10 2.07
C TYR A 167 -8.02 12.31 0.55
N ARG A 168 -8.61 13.43 0.12
CA ARG A 168 -8.66 13.77 -1.31
C ARG A 168 -7.27 13.75 -1.90
N PHE A 169 -7.16 13.26 -3.12
CA PHE A 169 -5.89 13.10 -3.81
C PHE A 169 -5.11 14.42 -3.88
N GLU A 170 -5.79 15.56 -4.07
CA GLU A 170 -5.15 16.89 -4.13
C GLU A 170 -4.64 17.40 -2.77
N LYS A 171 -5.27 16.96 -1.66
CA LYS A 171 -4.95 17.43 -0.31
C LYS A 171 -3.76 16.70 0.31
N ILE A 172 -3.36 15.57 -0.24
CA ILE A 172 -2.12 14.88 0.13
C ILE A 172 -0.95 15.81 -0.17
N LYS A 173 -0.27 16.31 0.86
CA LYS A 173 0.83 17.26 0.77
C LYS A 173 2.05 16.76 1.52
N THR A 174 3.21 17.28 1.13
CA THR A 174 4.53 16.96 1.67
C THR A 174 4.84 17.60 3.01
N GLN A 175 4.06 18.58 3.47
CA GLN A 175 4.42 19.34 4.67
C GLN A 175 4.49 18.44 5.93
N SER A 176 3.66 17.39 6.00
CA SER A 176 3.64 16.43 7.11
C SER A 176 4.77 15.39 7.08
N PHE A 177 5.54 15.32 5.98
CA PHE A 177 6.47 14.22 5.70
C PHE A 177 7.70 14.21 6.61
N PHE A 178 8.19 15.41 6.97
CA PHE A 178 9.35 15.59 7.84
C PHE A 178 8.97 15.69 9.32
N ASP A 179 7.75 16.14 9.59
CA ASP A 179 7.25 16.28 10.95
C ASP A 179 6.81 14.94 11.54
N ARG A 180 6.34 14.00 10.68
CA ARG A 180 6.01 12.64 11.08
C ARG A 180 7.23 11.73 10.99
N ASN A 181 7.36 10.88 12.00
CA ASN A 181 8.54 10.08 12.22
C ASN A 181 8.67 8.96 11.16
N LEU A 182 9.46 9.21 10.10
CA LEU A 182 9.77 8.20 9.08
C LEU A 182 10.41 6.92 9.64
N THR A 183 10.72 6.84 10.94
CA THR A 183 11.21 5.60 11.56
C THR A 183 10.20 4.45 11.48
N SER A 184 8.90 4.72 11.35
CA SER A 184 7.91 3.63 11.19
C SER A 184 7.95 3.00 9.79
N PHE A 185 8.60 3.67 8.83
CA PHE A 185 8.69 3.21 7.45
C PHE A 185 10.12 2.77 7.12
N HIS A 186 10.25 1.66 6.40
CA HIS A 186 11.51 1.24 5.80
C HIS A 186 11.86 2.09 4.58
N SER A 187 10.86 2.42 3.76
CA SER A 187 11.05 3.26 2.59
C SER A 187 9.77 3.96 2.19
N VAL A 188 9.95 5.03 1.43
CA VAL A 188 8.89 5.86 0.88
C VAL A 188 9.22 6.18 -0.56
N ILE A 189 8.21 6.26 -1.42
CA ILE A 189 8.29 7.01 -2.67
C ILE A 189 7.31 8.17 -2.65
N TRP A 190 7.83 9.38 -2.86
CA TRP A 190 7.05 10.59 -3.12
C TRP A 190 7.17 10.99 -4.59
N ASN A 191 6.08 11.45 -5.20
CA ASN A 191 6.09 11.94 -6.57
C ASN A 191 6.25 13.46 -6.62
N GLU A 192 7.44 13.92 -6.99
CA GLU A 192 7.82 15.34 -7.02
C GLU A 192 7.01 16.18 -8.03
N GLN A 193 6.24 15.55 -8.93
CA GLN A 193 5.30 16.29 -9.79
C GLN A 193 4.23 17.03 -8.98
N TYR A 194 3.97 16.57 -7.74
CA TYR A 194 3.00 17.18 -6.82
C TYR A 194 3.63 18.11 -5.77
N GLY A 195 4.93 18.38 -5.88
CA GLY A 195 5.67 19.25 -4.97
C GLY A 195 7.08 18.73 -4.73
N LYS A 196 8.10 19.57 -4.85
CA LYS A 196 9.47 19.17 -4.55
C LYS A 196 9.69 19.15 -3.04
N LEU A 197 10.49 18.18 -2.59
CA LEU A 197 11.01 18.16 -1.22
C LEU A 197 12.39 18.82 -1.22
N ASP A 198 12.55 19.90 -0.45
CA ASP A 198 13.84 20.58 -0.28
C ASP A 198 13.84 21.40 1.02
N PRO A 199 14.80 21.20 1.96
CA PRO A 199 15.83 20.15 1.97
C PRO A 199 15.26 18.75 2.25
N ILE A 200 15.99 17.72 1.81
CA ILE A 200 15.69 16.31 2.14
C ILE A 200 16.75 15.82 3.14
N PRO A 201 16.43 15.68 4.44
CA PRO A 201 17.38 15.32 5.49
C PRO A 201 17.62 13.79 5.61
N PHE A 202 17.22 13.01 4.61
CA PHE A 202 17.31 11.54 4.61
C PHE A 202 18.09 11.04 3.40
N ASP A 203 18.55 9.79 3.44
CA ASP A 203 19.12 9.14 2.26
C ASP A 203 18.05 8.97 1.18
N TYR A 204 18.30 9.52 -0.01
CA TYR A 204 17.34 9.47 -1.11
C TYR A 204 18.00 9.17 -2.45
N LYS A 205 17.19 8.67 -3.38
CA LYS A 205 17.51 8.58 -4.81
C LYS A 205 16.32 9.09 -5.62
N ARG A 206 16.59 9.84 -6.68
CA ARG A 206 15.55 10.18 -7.66
C ARG A 206 15.35 9.01 -8.61
N LEU A 207 14.10 8.74 -8.94
CA LEU A 207 13.63 7.76 -9.89
C LEU A 207 13.17 8.49 -11.16
N ASN A 208 12.89 7.72 -12.21
CA ASN A 208 12.18 8.24 -13.39
C ASN A 208 10.77 8.74 -13.00
N HIS A 209 10.10 9.45 -13.91
CA HIS A 209 8.74 9.95 -13.71
C HIS A 209 8.57 10.79 -12.43
N SER A 210 9.56 11.62 -12.11
CA SER A 210 9.55 12.51 -10.92
C SER A 210 9.48 11.79 -9.57
N GLY A 211 9.81 10.50 -9.51
CA GLY A 211 9.81 9.78 -8.24
C GLY A 211 10.99 10.16 -7.36
N LEU A 212 10.77 10.27 -6.06
CA LEU A 212 11.78 10.45 -5.05
C LEU A 212 11.65 9.32 -4.04
N PHE A 213 12.58 8.37 -4.11
CA PHE A 213 12.68 7.25 -3.19
C PHE A 213 13.51 7.68 -1.98
N ILE A 214 12.94 7.60 -0.79
CA ILE A 214 13.55 7.96 0.48
C ILE A 214 13.68 6.69 1.30
N LYS A 215 14.89 6.44 1.82
CA LYS A 215 15.10 5.38 2.81
C LYS A 215 14.70 5.90 4.18
N GLY A 216 13.87 5.14 4.89
CA GLY A 216 13.56 5.43 6.27
C GLY A 216 14.77 5.16 7.17
N ASN A 217 14.90 5.96 8.23
CA ASN A 217 15.91 5.75 9.27
C ASN A 217 15.43 4.68 10.24
N ASN A 218 15.20 3.46 9.75
CA ASN A 218 14.98 2.31 10.62
C ASN A 218 16.35 1.91 11.18
N ARG A 219 16.80 2.63 12.22
CA ARG A 219 17.84 2.10 13.10
C ARG A 219 17.23 0.82 13.66
N SER A 220 17.74 -0.31 13.17
CA SER A 220 17.36 -1.65 13.61
C SER A 220 17.03 -1.65 15.10
N ARG A 221 15.94 -2.30 15.48
CA ARG A 221 15.52 -2.61 16.86
C ARG A 221 16.56 -3.47 17.63
N LYS A 222 17.86 -3.33 17.35
CA LYS A 222 18.97 -4.00 18.04
C LYS A 222 19.24 -3.47 19.46
N GLU A 223 18.52 -2.46 19.94
CA GLU A 223 18.74 -1.89 21.28
C GLU A 223 17.60 -2.14 22.30
N ARG A 224 16.59 -2.97 21.98
CA ARG A 224 15.54 -3.30 22.96
C ARG A 224 15.11 -4.77 22.91
N THR A 225 15.97 -5.65 23.40
CA THR A 225 15.64 -6.89 24.13
C THR A 225 16.87 -7.36 24.89
#